data_AF-A0A418Q3G9-F1
#
_entry.id   AF-A0A418Q3G9-F1
#
_cell.length_a   1.000
_cell.length_b   1.000
_cell.length_c   1.000
_cell.angle_alpha   90.00
_cell.angle_beta   90.00
_cell.angle_gamma   90.00
#
_symmetry.space_group_name_H-M   'P 1'
#
loop_
_entity.id
_entity.type
_entity.pdbx_description
1 polymer ?
#
loop_
_entity_poly.entity_id
_entity_poly.type
_entity_poly.pdbx_seq_one_letter_code
_entity_poly.pdbx_strand_id
1 'polypeptide(L)'
;MRYGGKTLRHTGGAAAAEMAMVLPFLLALLFGSAELGNYFLDEHGLVKQVRDGARYAARIPLETNYTCPGTVSPAAQSLITNVTQTGTVTGTGAGRLNASYWARSCGGASQTVTITIRCVSKDDYDGIYQSLPGDIPVVKVSAAVGYRSLLGSLGLPTANACIRAESEAPVIGS
;
A
#
# COMPACT_ATOMS: atom_id res chain seq x y z
N MET A 1 -45.62 43.45 -50.51
CA MET A 1 -46.08 42.59 -49.39
C MET A 1 -44.89 41.78 -48.91
N ARG A 2 -44.29 42.12 -47.75
CA ARG A 2 -43.03 41.52 -47.26
C ARG A 2 -43.35 40.63 -46.06
N TYR A 3 -43.27 39.32 -46.22
CA TYR A 3 -43.49 38.35 -45.13
C TYR A 3 -42.23 38.30 -44.26
N GLY A 4 -42.29 38.90 -43.06
CA GLY A 4 -41.26 38.78 -42.04
C GLY A 4 -41.38 37.45 -41.30
N GLY A 5 -40.50 36.49 -41.61
CA GLY A 5 -40.39 35.23 -40.88
C GLY A 5 -39.85 35.48 -39.47
N LYS A 6 -40.64 35.19 -38.43
CA LYS A 6 -40.16 35.16 -37.05
C LYS A 6 -39.31 33.90 -36.84
N THR A 7 -38.01 34.09 -36.62
CA THR A 7 -37.12 33.03 -36.14
C THR A 7 -37.48 32.68 -34.70
N LEU A 8 -37.88 31.43 -34.45
CA LEU A 8 -38.16 30.92 -33.10
C LEU A 8 -36.85 30.86 -32.30
N ARG A 9 -36.72 31.73 -31.30
CA ARG A 9 -35.56 31.76 -30.39
C ARG A 9 -35.73 30.67 -29.33
N HIS A 10 -35.10 29.52 -29.54
CA HIS A 10 -35.08 28.41 -28.58
C HIS A 10 -34.03 28.62 -27.48
N THR A 11 -34.46 28.90 -26.26
CA THR A 11 -33.59 29.04 -25.08
C THR A 11 -33.12 27.70 -24.50
N GLY A 12 -33.80 26.59 -24.83
CA GLY A 12 -33.43 25.25 -24.35
C GLY A 12 -32.08 24.73 -24.88
N GLY A 13 -31.70 25.11 -26.10
CA GLY A 13 -30.40 24.73 -26.68
C GLY A 13 -29.22 25.45 -26.02
N ALA A 14 -29.42 26.67 -25.52
CA ALA A 14 -28.39 27.43 -24.82
C ALA A 14 -28.06 26.80 -23.45
N ALA A 15 -29.08 26.41 -22.68
CA ALA A 15 -28.89 25.73 -21.40
C ALA A 15 -28.21 24.35 -21.56
N ALA A 16 -28.52 23.62 -22.63
CA ALA A 16 -27.84 22.36 -22.95
C ALA A 16 -26.36 22.59 -23.31
N ALA A 17 -26.04 23.66 -24.05
CA ALA A 17 -24.67 24.01 -24.39
C ALA A 17 -23.84 24.45 -23.18
N GLU A 18 -24.44 25.19 -22.23
CA GLU A 18 -23.80 25.59 -20.98
C GLU A 18 -23.46 24.35 -20.11
N MET A 19 -24.41 23.42 -19.96
CA MET A 19 -24.16 22.17 -19.23
C MET A 19 -23.12 21.30 -19.92
N ALA A 20 -23.11 21.25 -21.26
CA ALA A 20 -22.10 20.51 -22.01
C ALA A 20 -20.67 21.06 -21.80
N MET A 21 -20.52 22.36 -21.53
CA MET A 21 -19.22 22.97 -21.24
C MET A 21 -18.72 22.65 -19.82
N VAL A 22 -19.62 22.54 -18.84
CA VAL A 22 -19.26 22.25 -17.43
C VAL A 22 -19.10 20.75 -17.17
N LEU A 23 -19.79 19.91 -17.95
CA LEU A 23 -19.74 18.45 -17.85
C LEU A 23 -18.32 17.84 -17.84
N PRO A 24 -17.36 18.21 -18.71
CA PRO A 24 -16.00 17.66 -18.65
C PRO A 24 -15.30 17.93 -17.31
N PHE A 25 -15.55 19.09 -16.69
CA PHE A 25 -14.99 19.42 -15.39
C PHE A 25 -15.63 18.59 -14.26
N LEU A 26 -16.96 18.42 -14.30
CA LEU A 26 -17.66 17.57 -13.32
C LEU A 26 -17.25 16.11 -13.43
N LEU A 27 -17.06 15.59 -14.64
CA LEU A 27 -16.55 14.23 -14.84
C LEU A 27 -15.12 14.07 -14.33
N ALA A 28 -14.25 15.05 -14.58
CA ALA A 28 -12.88 15.03 -14.06
C ALA A 28 -12.87 15.00 -12.51
N LEU A 29 -13.72 15.78 -11.86
CA LEU A 29 -13.85 15.77 -10.40
C LEU A 29 -14.43 14.45 -9.88
N LEU A 30 -15.46 13.90 -10.53
CA LEU A 30 -16.11 12.66 -10.13
C LEU A 30 -15.13 11.47 -10.23
N PHE A 31 -14.51 11.29 -11.39
CA PHE A 31 -13.57 10.19 -11.61
C PHE A 31 -12.27 10.39 -10.85
N GLY A 32 -11.78 11.62 -10.75
CA GLY A 32 -10.57 11.94 -9.98
C GLY A 32 -10.75 11.66 -8.49
N SER A 33 -11.89 12.04 -7.91
CA SER A 33 -12.17 11.78 -6.49
C SER A 33 -12.39 10.29 -6.21
N ALA A 34 -13.07 9.55 -7.10
CA ALA A 34 -13.24 8.11 -6.97
C ALA A 34 -11.90 7.36 -7.03
N GLU A 35 -11.04 7.72 -7.98
CA GLU A 35 -9.71 7.13 -8.14
C GLU A 35 -8.82 7.41 -6.91
N LEU A 36 -8.80 8.67 -6.44
CA LEU A 36 -8.04 9.07 -5.27
C LEU A 36 -8.55 8.39 -3.99
N GLY A 37 -9.88 8.23 -3.84
CA GLY A 37 -10.47 7.49 -2.73
C GLY A 37 -10.04 6.01 -2.73
N ASN A 38 -10.03 5.38 -3.91
CA ASN A 38 -9.55 4.00 -4.06
C ASN A 38 -8.05 3.88 -3.72
N TYR A 39 -7.23 4.85 -4.15
CA TYR A 39 -5.81 4.90 -3.81
C TYR A 39 -5.56 4.93 -2.30
N PHE A 40 -6.25 5.82 -1.57
CA PHE A 40 -6.10 5.91 -0.12
C PHE A 40 -6.59 4.67 0.61
N LEU A 41 -7.65 4.03 0.12
CA LEU A 41 -8.15 2.77 0.69
C LEU A 41 -7.09 1.66 0.61
N ASP A 42 -6.48 1.50 -0.56
CA ASP A 42 -5.45 0.49 -0.81
C ASP A 42 -4.17 0.76 0.00
N GLU A 43 -3.71 2.00 0.01
CA GLU A 43 -2.55 2.44 0.81
C GLU A 43 -2.77 2.14 2.30
N HIS A 44 -3.96 2.46 2.82
CA HIS A 44 -4.34 2.15 4.19
C HIS A 44 -4.42 0.64 4.47
N GLY A 45 -4.73 -0.19 3.48
CA GLY A 45 -4.68 -1.64 3.57
C GLY A 45 -3.24 -2.14 3.70
N LEU A 46 -2.36 -1.66 2.83
CA LEU A 46 -0.95 -2.00 2.77
C LEU A 46 -0.21 -1.61 4.06
N VAL A 47 -0.37 -0.38 4.55
CA VAL A 47 0.26 0.09 5.79
C VAL A 47 -0.12 -0.79 6.98
N LYS A 48 -1.40 -1.21 7.09
CA LYS A 48 -1.84 -2.08 8.18
C LYS A 48 -1.23 -3.48 8.09
N GLN A 49 -1.10 -4.02 6.88
CA GLN A 49 -0.46 -5.32 6.64
C GLN A 49 1.04 -5.30 6.98
N VAL A 50 1.76 -4.29 6.51
CA VAL A 50 3.18 -4.10 6.81
C VAL A 50 3.40 -3.93 8.32
N ARG A 51 2.54 -3.16 8.99
CA ARG A 51 2.57 -3.00 10.45
C ARG A 51 2.34 -4.32 11.20
N ASP A 52 1.39 -5.12 10.75
CA ASP A 52 1.12 -6.42 11.37
C ASP A 52 2.29 -7.38 11.16
N GLY A 53 2.94 -7.35 9.99
CA GLY A 53 4.19 -8.06 9.74
C GLY A 53 5.35 -7.63 10.64
N ALA A 54 5.56 -6.33 10.83
CA ALA A 54 6.58 -5.81 11.73
C ALA A 54 6.31 -6.22 13.19
N ARG A 55 5.04 -6.14 13.63
CA ARG A 55 4.62 -6.62 14.97
C ARG A 55 4.81 -8.11 15.14
N TYR A 56 4.59 -8.90 14.10
CA TYR A 56 4.84 -10.33 14.13
C TYR A 56 6.34 -10.61 14.19
N ALA A 57 7.15 -9.94 13.36
CA ALA A 57 8.61 -10.04 13.37
C ALA A 57 9.18 -9.77 14.77
N ALA A 58 8.65 -8.75 15.46
CA ALA A 58 9.08 -8.40 16.80
C ALA A 58 8.85 -9.51 17.86
N ARG A 59 7.93 -10.45 17.61
CA ARG A 59 7.59 -11.54 18.53
C ARG A 59 8.29 -12.85 18.23
N ILE A 60 9.03 -12.93 17.12
CA ILE A 60 9.78 -14.13 16.78
C ILE A 60 10.97 -14.25 17.74
N PRO A 61 11.28 -15.45 18.28
CA PRO A 61 12.37 -15.65 19.23
C PRO A 61 13.71 -15.16 18.67
N LEU A 62 14.39 -14.32 19.46
CA LEU A 62 15.55 -13.56 19.05
C LEU A 62 16.77 -14.46 18.77
N GLU A 63 17.06 -15.37 19.69
CA GLU A 63 18.26 -16.21 19.72
C GLU A 63 18.41 -17.15 18.51
N THR A 64 17.28 -17.57 17.94
CA THR A 64 17.25 -18.55 16.85
C THR A 64 17.01 -17.93 15.47
N ASN A 65 16.48 -16.71 15.41
CA ASN A 65 16.01 -16.11 14.16
C ASN A 65 16.67 -14.80 13.77
N TYR A 66 17.41 -14.17 14.69
CA TYR A 66 18.06 -12.90 14.44
C TYR A 66 19.54 -12.95 14.83
N THR A 67 20.36 -12.30 14.02
CA THR A 67 21.80 -12.12 14.27
C THR A 67 22.12 -10.64 14.11
N CYS A 68 22.97 -10.09 14.99
CA CYS A 68 23.38 -8.69 14.98
C CYS A 68 24.91 -8.54 14.91
N PRO A 69 25.45 -7.63 14.05
CA PRO A 69 24.80 -7.04 12.87
C PRO A 69 24.56 -8.13 11.83
N GLY A 70 23.34 -8.31 11.32
CA GLY A 70 23.10 -9.52 10.52
C GLY A 70 21.72 -9.70 9.90
N THR A 71 21.44 -10.97 9.64
CA THR A 71 20.36 -11.47 8.80
C THR A 71 19.22 -12.06 9.63
N VAL A 72 17.99 -11.97 9.11
CA VAL A 72 16.84 -12.76 9.58
C VAL A 72 16.99 -14.18 9.05
N SER A 73 16.66 -15.19 9.87
CA SER A 73 16.63 -16.58 9.38
C SER A 73 15.68 -16.73 8.19
N PRO A 74 15.99 -17.53 7.16
CA PRO A 74 15.10 -17.69 6.00
C PRO A 74 13.69 -18.16 6.39
N ALA A 75 13.58 -18.99 7.43
CA ALA A 75 12.31 -19.43 7.99
C ALA A 75 11.50 -18.24 8.55
N ALA A 76 12.08 -17.42 9.42
CA ALA A 76 11.42 -16.23 9.94
C ALA A 76 11.07 -15.23 8.83
N GLN A 77 11.95 -15.06 7.84
CA GLN A 77 11.70 -14.19 6.69
C GLN A 77 10.46 -14.64 5.90
N SER A 78 10.30 -15.94 5.68
CA SER A 78 9.12 -16.51 5.01
C SER A 78 7.84 -16.28 5.83
N LEU A 79 7.90 -16.46 7.15
CA LEU A 79 6.75 -16.26 8.04
C LEU A 79 6.32 -14.80 8.11
N ILE A 80 7.28 -13.88 8.23
CA ILE A 80 7.03 -12.43 8.21
C ILE A 80 6.40 -12.05 6.86
N THR A 81 6.96 -12.55 5.75
CA THR A 81 6.41 -12.30 4.41
C THR A 81 4.98 -12.82 4.29
N ASN A 82 4.70 -14.05 4.71
CA ASN A 82 3.36 -14.63 4.68
C ASN A 82 2.36 -13.80 5.50
N VAL A 83 2.74 -13.40 6.71
CA VAL A 83 1.89 -12.55 7.58
C VAL A 83 1.65 -11.18 6.97
N THR A 84 2.66 -10.56 6.35
CA THR A 84 2.46 -9.27 5.66
C THR A 84 1.50 -9.40 4.47
N GLN A 85 1.63 -10.43 3.64
CA GLN A 85 0.86 -10.56 2.41
C GLN A 85 -0.56 -11.05 2.67
N THR A 86 -0.70 -12.09 3.50
CA THR A 86 -1.94 -12.85 3.65
C THR A 86 -2.54 -12.76 5.04
N GLY A 87 -1.83 -12.17 6.01
CA GLY A 87 -2.28 -12.08 7.40
C GLY A 87 -2.18 -13.39 8.18
N THR A 88 -1.68 -14.46 7.58
CA THR A 88 -1.48 -15.76 8.24
C THR A 88 -0.04 -16.24 8.08
N VAL A 89 0.43 -17.04 9.03
CA VAL A 89 1.76 -17.66 8.97
C VAL A 89 1.87 -18.70 7.86
N THR A 90 0.75 -19.32 7.48
CA THR A 90 0.65 -20.36 6.44
C THR A 90 0.65 -19.81 5.02
N GLY A 91 0.46 -18.50 4.81
CA GLY A 91 0.42 -17.91 3.48
C GLY A 91 -0.90 -18.13 2.73
N THR A 92 -1.95 -18.60 3.40
CA THR A 92 -3.24 -18.98 2.78
C THR A 92 -4.39 -18.02 3.07
N GLY A 93 -4.17 -16.99 3.88
CA GLY A 93 -5.19 -16.02 4.25
C GLY A 93 -5.55 -15.03 3.14
N ALA A 94 -6.71 -14.40 3.30
CA ALA A 94 -7.09 -13.20 2.56
C ALA A 94 -6.72 -11.97 3.41
N GLY A 95 -5.52 -11.44 3.21
CA GLY A 95 -5.06 -10.25 3.89
C GLY A 95 -5.95 -9.03 3.60
N ARG A 96 -5.74 -7.93 4.34
CA ARG A 96 -6.55 -6.70 4.18
C ARG A 96 -6.44 -6.11 2.77
N LEU A 97 -5.26 -6.19 2.17
CA LEU A 97 -5.09 -5.91 0.75
C LEU A 97 -5.28 -7.21 -0.03
N ASN A 98 -6.05 -7.13 -1.10
CA ASN A 98 -6.36 -8.28 -1.94
C ASN A 98 -5.08 -8.90 -2.53
N ALA A 99 -5.01 -10.24 -2.56
CA ALA A 99 -3.86 -10.99 -3.10
C ALA A 99 -3.45 -10.57 -4.53
N SER A 100 -4.40 -10.12 -5.35
CA SER A 100 -4.14 -9.64 -6.71
C SER A 100 -3.21 -8.43 -6.76
N TYR A 101 -3.12 -7.62 -5.70
CA TYR A 101 -2.17 -6.50 -5.67
C TYR A 101 -0.74 -7.01 -5.64
N TRP A 102 -0.46 -8.11 -4.93
CA TRP A 102 0.86 -8.71 -4.82
C TRP A 102 1.37 -9.34 -6.12
N ALA A 103 0.49 -9.58 -7.10
CA ALA A 103 0.83 -10.12 -8.42
C ALA A 103 1.16 -9.04 -9.47
N ARG A 104 0.89 -7.76 -9.21
CA ARG A 104 1.16 -6.65 -10.15
C ARG A 104 2.65 -6.29 -10.10
N SER A 105 3.24 -5.61 -11.08
CA SER A 105 4.60 -5.07 -10.93
C SER A 105 4.56 -3.62 -10.44
N CYS A 106 5.57 -3.22 -9.67
CA CYS A 106 5.80 -1.81 -9.32
C CYS A 106 7.10 -1.35 -9.97
N GLY A 107 7.04 -0.34 -10.84
CA GLY A 107 8.24 0.23 -11.48
C GLY A 107 9.05 -0.78 -12.31
N GLY A 108 8.42 -1.83 -12.84
CA GLY A 108 9.10 -2.89 -13.61
C GLY A 108 9.79 -3.97 -12.76
N ALA A 109 9.76 -3.86 -11.43
CA ALA A 109 10.28 -4.89 -10.53
C ALA A 109 9.15 -5.83 -10.05
N SER A 110 9.50 -7.10 -9.85
CA SER A 110 8.68 -8.05 -9.09
C SER A 110 8.50 -7.51 -7.67
N GLN A 111 7.28 -7.60 -7.15
CA GLN A 111 7.02 -7.08 -5.82
C GLN A 111 7.71 -7.92 -4.78
N THR A 112 8.28 -7.25 -3.78
CA THR A 112 8.98 -7.93 -2.70
C THR A 112 8.68 -7.22 -1.41
N VAL A 113 8.32 -8.01 -0.40
CA VAL A 113 8.38 -7.59 0.99
C VAL A 113 9.86 -7.61 1.35
N THR A 114 10.46 -6.44 1.51
CA THR A 114 11.84 -6.29 1.91
C THR A 114 11.92 -6.21 3.42
N ILE A 115 12.70 -7.09 4.02
CA ILE A 115 12.92 -7.12 5.46
C ILE A 115 14.39 -6.78 5.70
N THR A 116 14.64 -5.68 6.41
CA THR A 116 15.98 -5.22 6.78
C THR A 116 16.09 -5.10 8.28
N ILE A 117 17.24 -5.46 8.84
CA ILE A 117 17.51 -5.31 10.28
C ILE A 117 18.48 -4.15 10.48
N ARG A 118 18.21 -3.35 11.50
CA ARG A 118 19.16 -2.40 12.08
C ARG A 118 19.43 -2.82 13.52
N CYS A 119 20.68 -3.02 13.89
CA CYS A 119 21.05 -3.37 15.26
C CYS A 119 21.42 -2.10 16.03
N VAL A 120 20.96 -2.02 17.27
CA VAL A 120 21.23 -0.89 18.17
C VAL A 120 21.91 -1.42 19.42
N SER A 121 22.89 -0.68 19.94
CA SER A 121 23.63 -1.07 21.14
C SER A 121 22.67 -1.31 22.30
N LYS A 122 22.84 -2.45 22.98
CA LYS A 122 22.05 -2.75 24.18
C LYS A 122 22.37 -1.82 25.34
N ASP A 123 23.58 -1.25 25.37
CA ASP A 123 24.07 -0.45 26.50
C ASP A 123 23.30 0.88 26.67
N ASP A 124 22.58 1.30 25.63
CA ASP A 124 21.72 2.48 25.65
C ASP A 124 20.31 2.20 26.23
N TYR A 125 19.96 0.92 26.47
CA TYR A 125 18.61 0.50 26.83
C TYR A 125 18.57 -0.40 28.07
N ASP A 126 17.54 -0.19 28.90
CA ASP A 126 17.33 -0.95 30.14
C ASP A 126 16.06 -1.84 30.08
N GLY A 127 15.91 -2.78 31.02
CA GLY A 127 14.72 -3.61 31.20
C GLY A 127 14.77 -4.95 30.45
N ILE A 128 13.80 -5.21 29.57
CA ILE A 128 13.63 -6.51 28.86
C ILE A 128 14.86 -6.93 28.02
N TYR A 129 15.78 -6.00 27.77
CA TYR A 129 17.01 -6.20 27.00
C TYR A 129 18.25 -6.47 27.86
N GLN A 130 18.16 -6.40 29.20
CA GLN A 130 19.32 -6.61 30.08
C GLN A 130 19.91 -8.03 29.96
N SER A 131 19.04 -9.03 29.78
CA SER A 131 19.44 -10.44 29.67
C SER A 131 19.86 -10.83 28.25
N LEU A 132 19.80 -9.90 27.28
CA LEU A 132 20.23 -10.19 25.93
C LEU A 132 21.76 -10.24 25.86
N PRO A 133 22.34 -11.30 25.26
CA PRO A 133 23.78 -11.43 25.12
C PRO A 133 24.38 -10.49 24.04
N GLY A 134 23.57 -9.78 23.25
CA GLY A 134 24.02 -8.92 22.15
C GLY A 134 23.11 -7.71 21.89
N ASP A 135 23.38 -7.02 20.79
CA ASP A 135 22.64 -5.83 20.34
C ASP A 135 21.17 -6.13 20.01
N ILE A 136 20.33 -5.10 20.09
CA ILE A 136 18.89 -5.19 19.87
C ILE A 136 18.60 -5.06 18.37
N PRO A 137 18.02 -6.09 17.71
CA PRO A 137 17.60 -5.99 16.33
C PRO A 137 16.28 -5.21 16.24
N VAL A 138 16.28 -4.20 15.38
CA VAL A 138 15.10 -3.46 14.94
C VAL A 138 14.79 -3.90 13.52
N VAL A 139 13.64 -4.56 13.35
CA VAL A 139 13.20 -5.06 12.05
C VAL A 139 12.40 -4.00 11.35
N LYS A 140 12.85 -3.62 10.16
CA LYS A 140 12.10 -2.81 9.20
C LYS A 140 11.51 -3.73 8.15
N VAL A 141 10.18 -3.70 8.04
CA VAL A 141 9.42 -4.37 6.99
C VAL A 141 8.97 -3.30 6.01
N SER A 142 9.29 -3.48 4.74
CA SER A 142 8.90 -2.59 3.64
C SER A 142 8.19 -3.40 2.56
N ALA A 143 7.13 -2.86 1.98
CA ALA A 143 6.45 -3.47 0.84
C ALA A 143 6.16 -2.41 -0.22
N ALA A 144 6.35 -2.78 -1.48
CA ALA A 144 6.00 -1.95 -2.63
C ALA A 144 5.12 -2.76 -3.57
N VAL A 145 3.89 -2.29 -3.79
CA VAL A 145 2.91 -2.97 -4.62
C VAL A 145 2.36 -2.07 -5.73
N GLY A 146 2.04 -2.65 -6.88
CA GLY A 146 1.48 -1.95 -8.04
C GLY A 146 0.03 -1.59 -7.79
N TYR A 147 -0.30 -0.31 -7.96
CA TYR A 147 -1.65 0.19 -7.76
C TYR A 147 -2.60 -0.31 -8.86
N ARG A 148 -3.87 -0.50 -8.50
CA ARG A 148 -4.93 -0.85 -9.43
C ARG A 148 -5.90 0.32 -9.56
N SER A 149 -5.75 1.03 -10.67
CA SER A 149 -6.66 2.10 -11.05
C SER A 149 -8.03 1.56 -11.42
N LEU A 150 -9.09 2.26 -10.97
CA LEU A 150 -10.46 1.99 -11.38
C LEU A 150 -10.65 2.39 -12.85
N LEU A 151 -10.04 3.50 -13.25
CA LEU A 151 -10.06 3.97 -14.64
C LEU A 151 -9.34 3.00 -15.59
N GLY A 152 -8.27 2.35 -15.13
CA GLY A 152 -7.60 1.28 -15.87
C GLY A 152 -8.49 0.07 -16.11
N SER A 153 -9.35 -0.26 -15.15
CA SER A 153 -10.34 -1.34 -15.33
C SER A 153 -11.42 -1.00 -16.35
N LEU A 154 -11.65 0.29 -16.61
CA LEU A 154 -12.54 0.82 -17.64
C LEU A 154 -11.86 0.97 -19.01
N GLY A 155 -10.58 0.58 -19.13
CA GLY A 155 -9.82 0.63 -20.39
C GLY A 155 -9.15 1.98 -20.67
N LEU A 156 -9.15 2.91 -19.71
CA LEU A 156 -8.41 4.16 -19.83
C LEU A 156 -6.91 3.91 -19.56
N PRO A 157 -6.00 4.64 -20.23
CA PRO A 157 -4.58 4.53 -19.97
C PRO A 157 -4.28 4.98 -18.53
N THR A 158 -3.53 4.16 -17.80
CA THR A 158 -3.17 4.45 -16.41
C THR A 158 -1.67 4.52 -16.25
N ALA A 159 -1.22 5.42 -15.37
CA ALA A 159 0.17 5.41 -14.93
C ALA A 159 0.46 4.13 -14.14
N ASN A 160 1.67 3.59 -14.28
CA ASN A 160 2.20 2.53 -13.42
C ASN A 160 2.52 3.12 -12.03
N ALA A 161 1.47 3.45 -11.28
CA ALA A 161 1.58 3.96 -9.93
C ALA A 161 1.89 2.82 -8.96
N CYS A 162 2.70 3.13 -7.93
CA CYS A 162 3.00 2.21 -6.85
C CYS A 162 2.48 2.77 -5.54
N ILE A 163 2.01 1.85 -4.68
CA ILE A 163 1.77 2.10 -3.27
C ILE A 163 2.91 1.45 -2.47
N ARG A 164 3.39 2.15 -1.44
CA ARG A 164 4.60 1.78 -0.70
C ARG A 164 4.38 2.04 0.77
N ALA A 165 4.62 1.02 1.60
CA ALA A 165 4.51 1.15 3.04
C ALA A 165 5.71 0.54 3.74
N GLU A 166 6.08 1.15 4.87
CA GLU A 166 7.13 0.66 5.75
C GLU A 166 6.70 0.73 7.22
N SER A 167 7.17 -0.22 8.01
CA SER A 167 6.98 -0.25 9.46
C SER A 167 8.21 -0.84 10.12
N GLU A 168 8.61 -0.25 11.25
CA GLU A 168 9.70 -0.74 12.07
C GLU A 168 9.17 -1.24 13.42
N ALA A 169 9.79 -2.29 13.95
CA ALA A 169 9.53 -2.76 15.30
C ALA A 169 10.81 -3.35 15.92
N PRO A 170 11.14 -3.00 17.18
CA PRO A 170 12.22 -3.66 17.90
C PRO A 170 11.79 -5.09 18.26
N VAL A 171 12.70 -6.05 18.13
CA VAL A 171 12.43 -7.44 18.50
C VAL A 171 12.44 -7.58 20.01
N ILE A 172 11.45 -8.28 20.54
CA ILE A 172 11.28 -8.56 21.98
C ILE A 172 11.03 -10.06 22.25
N GLY A 173 11.04 -10.89 21.20
CA GLY A 173 10.80 -12.33 21.33
C GLY A 173 11.90 -12.99 22.15
N SER A 174 11.55 -13.42 23.37
CA SER A 174 12.33 -14.33 24.21
C SER A 174 12.29 -15.73 23.64
#